data_AF-A0A351T4U5-F1
#
_entry.id   AF-A0A351T4U5-F1
#
_cell.length_a   1.000
_cell.length_b   1.000
_cell.length_c   1.000
_cell.angle_alpha   90.00
_cell.angle_beta   90.00
_cell.angle_gamma   90.00
#
_symmetry.space_group_name_H-M   'P 1'
#
loop_
_entity.id
_entity.type
_entity.pdbx_description
1 polymer ?
#
loop_
_entity_poly.entity_id
_entity_poly.type
_entity_poly.pdbx_seq_one_letter_code
_entity_poly.pdbx_strand_id
1 'polypeptide(L)'
;MSDSDVPVGAPGTGLRRSLGLGMLTLYGVGIIVGAGIYVLIGEVVGAAGFSAPLSFLIAGILVAPTGYSYAELVARFPEAAGQAAYVRHAFNSITLSRIVGFAVAAVGILAAASIARGAAAYLGDLAPIPVPLGAAGLVILFTGIACLGVRQSVGIAAVMTFAELLGLA
;
A
#
# COMPACT_ATOMS: atom_id res chain seq x y z
N MET A 1 4.47 25.84 27.92
CA MET A 1 5.05 25.52 26.60
C MET A 1 3.95 25.68 25.56
N SER A 2 4.08 26.64 24.65
CA SER A 2 3.21 26.74 23.47
C SER A 2 3.62 25.66 22.48
N ASP A 3 2.66 24.88 21.98
CA ASP A 3 2.84 23.73 21.07
C ASP A 3 3.27 24.14 19.64
N SER A 4 3.76 25.37 19.48
CA SER A 4 4.20 26.00 18.23
C SER A 4 5.68 25.77 17.89
N ASP A 5 6.46 25.20 18.82
CA ASP A 5 7.92 25.16 18.74
C ASP A 5 8.48 23.74 18.47
N VAL A 6 7.76 22.90 17.73
CA VAL A 6 8.37 21.70 17.13
C VAL A 6 9.04 22.15 15.83
N PRO A 7 10.39 22.18 15.73
CA PRO A 7 11.06 22.64 14.54
C PRO A 7 10.74 21.70 13.38
N VAL A 8 10.06 22.21 12.35
CA VAL A 8 9.90 21.49 11.08
C VAL A 8 11.25 21.52 10.36
N GLY A 9 12.00 20.42 10.50
CA GLY A 9 13.17 20.08 9.70
C GLY A 9 14.39 20.98 9.90
N ALA A 10 15.34 20.55 10.74
CA ALA A 10 16.68 21.09 10.70
C ALA A 10 17.32 20.82 9.31
N PRO A 11 18.00 21.80 8.67
CA PRO A 11 18.68 21.60 7.40
C PRO A 11 19.84 20.62 7.59
N GLY A 12 19.59 19.33 7.29
CA GLY A 12 20.56 18.25 7.45
C GLY A 12 19.96 16.86 7.73
N THR A 13 18.68 16.76 8.10
CA THR A 13 18.04 15.49 8.54
C THR A 13 17.04 14.89 7.54
N GLY A 14 17.21 15.15 6.24
CA GLY A 14 16.31 14.64 5.20
C GLY A 14 16.64 13.20 4.79
N LEU A 15 15.61 12.35 4.62
CA LEU A 15 15.75 11.03 4.00
C LEU A 15 16.34 11.19 2.58
N ARG A 16 17.32 10.36 2.24
CA ARG A 16 17.93 10.38 0.91
C ARG A 16 16.87 9.98 -0.12
N ARG A 17 16.58 10.87 -1.08
CA ARG A 17 15.67 10.59 -2.19
C ARG A 17 16.22 9.41 -3.00
N SER A 18 15.58 8.25 -2.82
CA SER A 18 16.06 6.97 -3.35
C SER A 18 15.14 6.36 -4.40
N LEU A 19 13.89 6.84 -4.52
CA LEU A 19 12.92 6.43 -5.52
C LEU A 19 12.75 7.49 -6.60
N GLY A 20 12.80 7.05 -7.87
CA GLY A 20 12.37 7.84 -9.02
C GLY A 20 10.90 7.61 -9.37
N LEU A 21 10.36 8.41 -10.30
CA LEU A 21 8.95 8.33 -10.74
C LEU A 21 8.57 6.91 -11.20
N GLY A 22 9.34 6.31 -12.11
CA GLY A 22 9.03 4.99 -12.67
C GLY A 22 8.99 3.86 -11.64
N MET A 23 9.92 3.86 -10.67
CA MET A 23 9.92 2.88 -9.58
C MET A 23 8.72 3.09 -8.65
N LEU A 24 8.38 4.35 -8.36
CA LEU A 24 7.23 4.68 -7.51
C LEU A 24 5.89 4.30 -8.17
N THR A 25 5.76 4.53 -9.49
CA THR A 25 4.57 4.15 -10.25
C THR A 25 4.44 2.63 -10.35
N LEU A 26 5.52 1.91 -10.65
CA LEU A 26 5.52 0.44 -10.68
C LEU A 26 5.14 -0.11 -9.30
N TYR A 27 5.75 0.41 -8.24
CA TYR A 27 5.40 0.01 -6.87
C TYR A 27 3.91 0.19 -6.56
N GLY A 28 3.33 1.34 -6.93
CA GLY A 28 1.91 1.59 -6.75
C GLY A 28 1.01 0.64 -7.56
N VAL A 29 1.35 0.40 -8.83
CA VAL A 29 0.62 -0.54 -9.70
C VAL A 29 0.69 -1.97 -9.13
N GLY A 30 1.86 -2.42 -8.70
CA GLY A 30 2.04 -3.75 -8.12
C GLY A 30 1.19 -3.99 -6.88
N ILE A 31 1.11 -3.02 -5.97
CA ILE A 31 0.25 -3.14 -4.78
C ILE A 31 -1.22 -3.32 -5.19
N ILE A 32 -1.70 -2.53 -6.16
CA ILE A 32 -3.10 -2.56 -6.60
C ILE A 32 -3.42 -3.87 -7.33
N VAL A 33 -2.56 -4.28 -8.27
CA VAL A 33 -2.75 -5.50 -9.08
C VAL A 33 -2.57 -6.75 -8.22
N GLY A 34 -1.49 -6.82 -7.43
CA GLY A 34 -1.18 -7.92 -6.53
C GLY A 34 -2.34 -8.25 -5.58
N ALA A 35 -2.79 -7.26 -4.79
CA ALA A 35 -3.91 -7.47 -3.87
C ALA A 35 -5.24 -7.70 -4.62
N GLY A 36 -5.54 -6.88 -5.64
CA GLY A 36 -6.84 -6.91 -6.30
C GLY A 36 -7.06 -8.16 -7.14
N ILE A 37 -6.17 -8.42 -8.10
CA ILE A 37 -6.35 -9.48 -9.09
C ILE A 37 -5.92 -10.83 -8.54
N TYR A 38 -4.83 -10.93 -7.77
CA TYR A 38 -4.40 -12.24 -7.28
C TYR A 38 -5.13 -12.66 -6.00
N VAL A 39 -5.50 -11.75 -5.10
CA VAL A 39 -6.15 -12.16 -3.85
C VAL A 39 -7.68 -12.08 -3.91
N LEU A 40 -8.24 -11.02 -4.50
CA LEU A 40 -9.69 -10.77 -4.42
C LEU A 40 -10.49 -11.25 -5.64
N ILE A 41 -9.85 -11.60 -6.77
CA ILE A 41 -10.59 -11.91 -8.01
C ILE A 41 -11.58 -13.07 -7.84
N GLY A 42 -11.20 -14.10 -7.08
CA GLY A 42 -12.03 -15.28 -6.86
C GLY A 42 -13.33 -14.94 -6.11
N GLU A 43 -13.23 -14.09 -5.09
CA GLU A 43 -14.40 -13.62 -4.33
C GLU A 43 -15.29 -12.72 -5.18
N VAL A 44 -14.70 -11.81 -5.96
CA VAL A 44 -15.45 -10.91 -6.85
C VAL A 44 -16.16 -11.70 -7.94
N VAL A 45 -15.50 -12.67 -8.58
CA VAL A 45 -16.11 -13.53 -9.60
C VAL A 45 -17.16 -14.45 -8.96
N GLY A 46 -16.94 -14.95 -7.74
CA GLY A 46 -17.94 -15.72 -7.01
C GLY A 46 -19.23 -14.95 -6.76
N ALA A 47 -19.14 -13.64 -6.50
CA ALA A 47 -20.30 -12.78 -6.25
C ALA A 47 -20.93 -12.20 -7.52
N ALA A 48 -20.13 -11.72 -8.46
CA ALA A 48 -20.59 -10.99 -9.65
C ALA A 48 -20.65 -11.86 -10.93
N GLY A 49 -20.02 -13.03 -10.93
CA GLY A 49 -19.95 -13.93 -12.08
C GLY A 49 -19.41 -13.22 -13.32
N PHE A 50 -20.15 -13.34 -14.44
CA PHE A 50 -19.80 -12.70 -15.71
C PHE A 50 -19.78 -11.16 -15.65
N SER A 51 -20.46 -10.55 -14.68
CA SER A 51 -20.48 -9.10 -14.50
C SER A 51 -19.25 -8.54 -13.75
N ALA A 52 -18.32 -9.40 -13.31
CA ALA A 52 -17.12 -8.98 -12.59
C ALA A 52 -16.31 -7.86 -13.29
N PRO A 53 -16.07 -7.88 -14.62
CA PRO A 53 -15.37 -6.79 -15.30
C PRO A 53 -16.10 -5.44 -15.18
N LEU A 54 -17.43 -5.46 -15.22
CA LEU A 54 -18.25 -4.26 -15.04
C LEU A 54 -18.15 -3.73 -13.60
N SER A 55 -18.11 -4.62 -12.60
CA SER A 55 -17.89 -4.24 -11.21
C SER A 55 -16.54 -3.55 -11.00
N PHE A 56 -15.46 -4.05 -11.60
CA PHE A 56 -14.15 -3.41 -11.56
C PHE A 56 -14.13 -2.04 -12.26
N LEU A 57 -14.81 -1.93 -13.42
CA LEU A 57 -14.90 -0.65 -14.13
C LEU A 57 -15.61 0.41 -13.28
N ILE A 58 -16.74 0.05 -12.67
CA ILE A 58 -17.49 0.96 -11.79
C ILE A 58 -16.65 1.32 -10.57
N ALA A 59 -15.98 0.37 -9.92
CA ALA A 59 -15.08 0.63 -8.80
C ALA A 59 -13.94 1.60 -9.18
N GLY A 60 -13.36 1.43 -10.37
CA GLY A 60 -12.33 2.31 -10.94
C GLY A 60 -12.83 3.75 -11.14
N ILE A 61 -14.04 3.91 -11.68
CA ILE A 61 -14.66 5.24 -11.85
C ILE A 61 -14.93 5.88 -10.49
N LEU A 62 -15.42 5.11 -9.50
CA LEU A 62 -15.72 5.61 -8.17
C LEU A 62 -14.47 6.03 -7.38
N VAL A 63 -13.33 5.36 -7.57
CA VAL A 63 -12.08 5.72 -6.88
C VAL A 63 -11.32 6.87 -7.56
N ALA A 64 -11.60 7.16 -8.84
CA ALA A 64 -10.89 8.19 -9.59
C ALA A 64 -10.93 9.59 -8.93
N PRO A 65 -12.06 10.12 -8.44
CA PRO A 65 -12.09 11.41 -7.73
C PRO A 65 -11.21 11.43 -6.48
N THR A 66 -11.15 10.31 -5.75
CA THR A 66 -10.25 10.15 -4.60
C THR A 66 -8.80 10.24 -5.05
N GLY A 67 -8.43 9.54 -6.13
CA GLY A 67 -7.09 9.60 -6.73
C GLY A 67 -6.69 11.02 -7.14
N TYR A 68 -7.59 11.76 -7.79
CA TYR A 68 -7.35 13.17 -8.15
C TYR A 68 -7.13 14.05 -6.92
N SER A 69 -7.96 13.89 -5.89
CA SER A 69 -7.81 14.64 -4.63
C SER A 69 -6.43 14.38 -4.01
N TYR A 70 -5.98 13.13 -3.98
CA TYR A 70 -4.64 12.77 -3.50
C TYR A 70 -3.53 13.39 -4.35
N ALA A 71 -3.69 13.44 -5.67
CA ALA A 71 -2.70 14.05 -6.56
C ALA A 71 -2.49 15.55 -6.25
N GLU A 72 -3.56 16.30 -6.03
CA GLU A 72 -3.48 17.71 -5.63
C GLU A 72 -2.87 17.90 -4.25
N LEU A 73 -3.27 17.07 -3.28
CA LEU A 73 -2.78 17.12 -1.90
C LEU A 73 -1.29 16.80 -1.78
N VAL A 74 -0.80 15.77 -2.48
CA VAL A 74 0.63 15.42 -2.51
C VAL A 74 1.46 16.53 -3.16
N ALA A 75 0.95 17.15 -4.23
CA ALA A 75 1.64 18.24 -4.90
C ALA A 75 1.73 19.50 -4.02
N ARG A 76 0.70 19.75 -3.20
CA ARG A 76 0.62 20.94 -2.32
C ARG A 76 1.37 20.76 -1.00
N PHE A 77 1.32 19.56 -0.42
CA PHE A 77 1.90 19.25 0.89
C PHE A 77 2.84 18.03 0.77
N PRO A 78 4.09 18.22 0.29
CA PRO A 78 5.04 17.13 0.04
C PRO A 78 5.71 16.64 1.34
N GLU A 79 4.90 16.21 2.31
CA GLU A 79 5.35 15.72 3.60
C GLU A 79 5.33 14.18 3.67
N ALA A 80 6.28 13.59 4.40
CA ALA A 80 6.39 12.14 4.57
C ALA A 80 5.32 11.52 5.50
N ALA A 81 4.31 12.29 5.93
CA ALA A 81 3.25 11.86 6.85
C ALA A 81 1.92 11.53 6.15
N GLY A 82 1.82 11.72 4.82
CA GLY A 82 0.68 11.30 4.00
C GLY A 82 -0.66 11.85 4.51
N GLN A 83 -1.67 10.98 4.66
CA GLN A 83 -3.03 11.35 5.05
C GLN A 83 -3.13 12.09 6.38
N ALA A 84 -2.25 11.75 7.35
CA ALA A 84 -2.23 12.43 8.64
C ALA A 84 -1.81 13.90 8.51
N ALA A 85 -0.91 14.23 7.58
CA ALA A 85 -0.50 15.60 7.29
C ALA A 85 -1.64 16.41 6.66
N TYR A 86 -2.42 15.80 5.76
CA TYR A 86 -3.55 16.46 5.10
C TYR A 86 -4.62 16.86 6.11
N VAL A 87 -4.94 15.97 7.05
CA VAL A 87 -5.89 16.26 8.13
C VAL A 87 -5.36 17.32 9.09
N ARG A 88 -4.06 17.30 9.40
CA ARG A 88 -3.42 18.35 10.19
C ARG A 88 -3.56 19.72 9.52
N HIS A 89 -3.31 19.80 8.21
CA HIS A 89 -3.42 21.04 7.45
C HIS A 89 -4.87 21.52 7.30
N ALA A 90 -5.82 20.60 7.14
CA ALA A 90 -7.23 20.95 6.96
C ALA A 90 -7.90 21.44 8.25
N PHE A 91 -7.62 20.80 9.38
CA PHE A 91 -8.34 21.04 10.65
C PHE A 91 -7.49 21.71 11.74
N ASN A 92 -6.20 21.93 11.47
CA ASN A 92 -5.23 22.47 12.43
C ASN A 92 -5.19 21.70 13.77
N SER A 93 -5.58 20.42 13.77
CA SER A 93 -5.76 19.59 14.98
C SER A 93 -4.78 18.43 15.00
N ILE A 94 -3.97 18.34 16.05
CA ILE A 94 -2.96 17.30 16.22
C ILE A 94 -3.61 15.98 16.63
N THR A 95 -4.66 16.05 17.44
CA THR A 95 -5.42 14.88 17.89
C THR A 95 -6.06 14.17 16.70
N LEU A 96 -6.69 14.93 15.80
CA LEU A 96 -7.33 14.34 14.62
C LEU A 96 -6.30 13.76 13.65
N SER A 97 -5.18 14.45 13.44
CA SER A 97 -4.05 13.95 12.66
C SER A 97 -3.50 12.62 13.20
N ARG A 98 -3.33 12.51 14.53
CA ARG A 98 -2.89 11.26 15.18
C ARG A 98 -3.89 10.12 15.00
N ILE A 99 -5.18 10.38 15.18
CA ILE A 99 -6.24 9.38 14.98
C ILE A 99 -6.19 8.84 13.54
N VAL A 100 -6.10 9.73 12.55
CA VAL A 100 -5.98 9.30 11.15
C VAL A 100 -4.67 8.55 10.90
N GLY A 101 -3.55 8.97 11.48
CA GLY A 101 -2.29 8.24 11.40
C GLY A 101 -2.40 6.80 11.91
N PHE A 102 -3.04 6.59 13.07
CA PHE A 102 -3.29 5.25 13.61
C PHE A 102 -4.26 4.44 12.75
N ALA A 103 -5.31 5.07 12.20
CA ALA A 103 -6.24 4.40 11.30
C ALA A 103 -5.53 3.91 10.03
N VAL A 104 -4.64 4.73 9.44
CA VAL A 104 -3.84 4.35 8.27
C VAL A 104 -2.91 3.19 8.58
N ALA A 105 -2.25 3.22 9.74
CA ALA A 105 -1.40 2.10 10.17
C ALA A 105 -2.21 0.81 10.32
N ALA A 106 -3.40 0.88 10.93
CA ALA A 106 -4.30 -0.26 11.07
C ALA A 106 -4.75 -0.81 9.71
N VAL A 107 -5.12 0.06 8.76
CA VAL A 107 -5.46 -0.34 7.38
C VAL A 107 -4.28 -1.03 6.71
N GLY A 108 -3.06 -0.51 6.89
CA GLY A 108 -1.84 -1.13 6.36
C GLY A 108 -1.60 -2.54 6.91
N ILE A 109 -1.81 -2.74 8.22
CA ILE A 109 -1.69 -4.05 8.87
C ILE A 109 -2.73 -5.03 8.33
N LEU A 110 -3.99 -4.60 8.23
CA LEU A 110 -5.08 -5.42 7.69
C LEU A 110 -4.83 -5.80 6.23
N ALA A 111 -4.38 -4.84 5.41
CA ALA A 111 -4.03 -5.09 4.02
C ALA A 111 -2.90 -6.11 3.88
N ALA A 112 -1.82 -5.94 4.64
CA ALA A 112 -0.70 -6.88 4.65
C ALA A 112 -1.13 -8.29 5.09
N ALA A 113 -1.99 -8.39 6.11
CA ALA A 113 -2.53 -9.67 6.58
C ALA A 113 -3.41 -10.35 5.52
N SER A 114 -4.27 -9.59 4.84
CA SER A 114 -5.12 -10.10 3.75
C SER A 114 -4.27 -10.62 2.58
N ILE A 115 -3.27 -9.86 2.15
CA ILE A 115 -2.36 -10.27 1.07
C ILE A 115 -1.58 -11.52 1.46
N ALA A 116 -1.05 -11.57 2.70
CA ALA A 116 -0.31 -12.74 3.18
C ALA A 116 -1.17 -14.00 3.24
N ARG A 117 -2.43 -13.88 3.66
CA ARG A 117 -3.38 -15.01 3.64
C ARG A 117 -3.71 -15.45 2.22
N GLY A 118 -3.94 -14.51 1.30
CA GLY A 118 -4.18 -14.82 -0.11
C GLY A 118 -3.01 -15.55 -0.75
N ALA A 119 -1.80 -15.04 -0.58
CA ALA A 119 -0.58 -15.69 -1.06
C ALA A 119 -0.34 -17.07 -0.41
N ALA A 120 -0.61 -17.20 0.89
CA ALA A 120 -0.48 -18.49 1.57
C ALA A 120 -1.51 -19.54 1.11
N ALA A 121 -2.69 -19.12 0.64
CA ALA A 121 -3.66 -20.03 0.04
C ALA A 121 -3.10 -20.66 -1.24
N TYR A 122 -2.49 -19.86 -2.12
CA TYR A 122 -1.79 -20.36 -3.31
C TYR A 122 -0.63 -21.31 -2.98
N LEU A 123 0.12 -21.04 -1.91
CA LEU A 123 1.19 -21.94 -1.46
C LEU A 123 0.63 -23.27 -0.92
N GLY A 124 -0.55 -23.23 -0.29
CA GLY A 124 -1.26 -24.42 0.21
C GLY A 124 -1.66 -25.39 -0.90
N ASP A 125 -1.93 -24.89 -2.10
CA ASP A 125 -2.22 -25.72 -3.28
C ASP A 125 -0.95 -26.44 -3.81
N LEU A 126 0.24 -25.87 -3.57
CA LEU A 126 1.53 -26.41 -4.05
C LEU A 126 2.20 -27.32 -3.02
N ALA A 127 2.02 -27.04 -1.73
CA ALA A 127 2.56 -27.82 -0.63
C ALA A 127 1.54 -27.84 0.53
N PRO A 128 1.37 -28.97 1.25
CA PRO A 128 0.37 -29.13 2.30
C PRO A 128 0.76 -28.38 3.60
N ILE A 129 0.93 -27.06 3.50
CA ILE A 129 1.29 -26.16 4.59
C ILE A 129 -0.01 -25.47 5.07
N PRO A 130 -0.30 -25.45 6.38
CA PRO A 130 -1.47 -24.75 6.89
C PRO A 130 -1.38 -23.24 6.59
N VAL A 131 -2.47 -22.68 6.05
CA VAL A 131 -2.56 -21.25 5.66
C VAL A 131 -2.06 -20.27 6.74
N PRO A 132 -2.38 -20.44 8.04
CA PRO A 132 -1.87 -19.53 9.08
C PRO A 132 -0.34 -19.55 9.21
N LEU A 133 0.28 -20.73 9.06
CA LEU A 133 1.74 -20.89 9.11
C LEU A 133 2.40 -20.32 7.85
N GLY A 134 1.83 -20.57 6.68
CA GLY A 134 2.31 -19.99 5.42
C GLY A 134 2.25 -18.47 5.44
N ALA A 135 1.14 -17.89 5.89
CA ALA A 135 0.96 -16.45 5.97
C ALA A 135 1.92 -15.82 6.98
N ALA A 136 2.07 -16.41 8.18
CA ALA A 136 3.02 -15.93 9.18
C ALA A 136 4.47 -15.97 8.68
N GLY A 137 4.87 -17.07 8.02
CA GLY A 137 6.18 -17.21 7.41
C GLY A 137 6.46 -16.14 6.34
N LEU A 138 5.46 -15.88 5.49
CA LEU A 138 5.56 -14.85 4.45
C LEU A 138 5.69 -13.45 5.04
N VAL A 139 4.91 -13.11 6.07
CA VAL A 139 5.01 -11.82 6.77
C VAL A 139 6.38 -11.65 7.41
N ILE A 140 6.90 -12.67 8.10
CA ILE A 140 8.23 -12.64 8.72
C ILE A 140 9.31 -12.45 7.66
N LEU A 141 9.23 -13.16 6.54
CA LEU A 141 10.16 -13.04 5.42
C LEU A 141 10.18 -11.61 4.86
N PHE A 142 9.02 -11.05 4.49
CA PHE A 142 8.94 -9.70 3.95
C PHE A 142 9.32 -8.62 4.97
N THR A 143 9.02 -8.84 6.25
CA THR A 143 9.47 -7.95 7.32
C THR A 143 10.99 -7.97 7.44
N GLY A 144 11.62 -9.15 7.35
CA GLY A 144 13.06 -9.27 7.29
C GLY A 144 13.67 -8.52 6.11
N ILE A 145 13.08 -8.64 4.92
CA ILE A 145 13.50 -7.89 3.73
C ILE A 145 13.36 -6.37 3.95
N ALA A 146 12.24 -5.93 4.54
CA ALA A 146 12.00 -4.53 4.85
C ALA A 146 13.04 -3.95 5.82
N CYS A 147 13.55 -4.75 6.77
CA CYS A 147 14.61 -4.36 7.69
C CYS A 147 15.99 -4.17 7.00
N LEU A 148 16.23 -4.81 5.84
CA LEU A 148 17.52 -4.71 5.13
C LEU A 148 17.70 -3.42 4.32
N GLY A 149 16.62 -2.67 4.07
CA GLY A 149 16.67 -1.34 3.47
C GLY A 149 15.54 -1.04 2.48
N VAL A 150 15.01 0.18 2.54
CA VAL A 150 13.86 0.64 1.74
C VAL A 150 14.17 0.66 0.23
N ARG A 151 15.41 1.01 -0.15
CA ARG A 151 15.79 1.06 -1.58
C ARG A 151 15.83 -0.34 -2.21
N GLN A 152 16.37 -1.34 -1.52
CA GLN A 152 16.34 -2.72 -2.02
C GLN A 152 14.91 -3.26 -2.06
N SER A 153 14.12 -2.98 -1.03
CA SER A 153 12.72 -3.42 -0.93
C SER A 153 11.88 -2.94 -2.11
N VAL A 154 11.99 -1.66 -2.48
CA VAL A 154 11.25 -1.11 -3.63
C VAL A 154 11.77 -1.68 -4.94
N GLY A 155 13.07 -1.91 -5.07
CA GLY A 155 13.64 -2.56 -6.26
C GLY A 155 13.08 -3.97 -6.46
N ILE A 156 13.03 -4.78 -5.39
CA ILE A 156 12.43 -6.13 -5.41
C ILE A 156 10.95 -6.04 -5.77
N ALA A 157 10.21 -5.11 -5.15
CA ALA A 157 8.80 -4.91 -5.44
C ALA A 157 8.55 -4.56 -6.92
N ALA A 158 9.38 -3.68 -7.51
CA ALA A 158 9.25 -3.32 -8.93
C ALA A 158 9.50 -4.52 -9.87
N VAL A 159 10.46 -5.40 -9.54
CA VAL A 159 10.69 -6.63 -10.30
C VAL A 159 9.50 -7.58 -10.18
N MET A 160 8.96 -7.74 -8.96
CA MET A 160 7.74 -8.53 -8.74
C MET A 160 6.57 -7.98 -9.55
N THR A 161 6.34 -6.67 -9.56
CA THR A 161 5.29 -6.04 -10.37
C THR A 161 5.47 -6.32 -11.85
N PHE A 162 6.69 -6.26 -12.37
CA PHE A 162 6.93 -6.58 -13.77
C PHE A 162 6.59 -8.04 -14.07
N ALA A 163 6.91 -8.96 -13.16
CA ALA A 163 6.53 -10.37 -13.27
C ALA A 163 5.01 -10.57 -13.17
N GLU A 164 4.31 -9.85 -12.28
CA GLU A 164 2.85 -9.87 -12.16
C GLU A 164 2.18 -9.43 -13.48
N LEU A 165 2.65 -8.32 -14.06
CA LEU A 165 2.11 -7.82 -15.32
C LEU A 165 2.34 -8.78 -16.49
N LEU A 166 3.52 -9.44 -16.54
CA LEU A 166 3.80 -10.47 -17.53
C LEU A 166 2.97 -11.74 -17.33
N GLY A 167 2.72 -12.14 -16.08
CA GLY A 167 1.88 -13.30 -15.79
C GLY A 167 0.40 -13.11 -16.14
N LEU A 168 -0.02 -11.86 -16.39
CA LEU A 168 -1.39 -11.50 -16.76
C LEU A 168 -1.60 -11.35 -18.29
N ALA A 169 -0.51 -11.28 -19.06
CA ALA A 169 -0.52 -11.14 -20.52
C ALA A 169 -0.59 -12.49 -21.23
#